data_AF-A0A6A6SAJ4-F1
#
_entry.id   AF-A0A6A6SAJ4-F1
#
_cell.length_a   1.000
_cell.length_b   1.000
_cell.length_c   1.000
_cell.angle_alpha   90.00
_cell.angle_beta   90.00
_cell.angle_gamma   90.00
#
_symmetry.space_group_name_H-M   'P 1'
#
loop_
_entity.id
_entity.type
_entity.pdbx_description
1 polymer ?
#
loop_
_entity_poly.entity_id
_entity_poly.type
_entity_poly.pdbx_seq_one_letter_code
_entity_poly.pdbx_strand_id
1 'polypeptide(L)'
;QLHLATASDNVPHISLMNYTYLPATPYSPHPTIIMTTPPASRKTHNLESNPLVSLLVHDWVSHRPPTLSQPGRSPSPSRPNPRSGSLAELLLGMNTASLSRISTTINGLAQIVPGGSEEEAWYKAQHLANNTFESGDALYSSSPVGGGLWGGGGLEGRRQEDTREGDGGTKCYVEGEEVRVVVVSIRDGRIADWKGQVRDWVVEAERPASINGV
;
A
#
# COMPACT_ATOMS: atom_id res chain seq x y z
N GLN A 1 3.68 1.93 1.88
CA GLN A 1 2.55 1.17 1.28
C GLN A 1 2.78 1.03 -0.22
N LEU A 2 2.33 -0.06 -0.82
CA LEU A 2 2.37 -0.32 -2.27
C LEU A 2 1.04 -0.92 -2.74
N HIS A 3 0.78 -0.89 -4.05
CA HIS A 3 -0.36 -1.59 -4.64
C HIS A 3 0.08 -2.97 -5.14
N LEU A 4 -0.54 -4.02 -4.63
CA LEU A 4 -0.40 -5.40 -5.09
C LEU A 4 -1.51 -5.71 -6.09
N ALA A 5 -1.15 -6.02 -7.33
CA ALA A 5 -2.04 -6.57 -8.34
C ALA A 5 -1.92 -8.10 -8.39
N THR A 6 -3.05 -8.78 -8.31
CA THR A 6 -3.23 -10.24 -8.42
C THR A 6 -4.31 -10.52 -9.46
N ALA A 7 -4.42 -11.74 -9.96
CA ALA A 7 -5.49 -12.11 -10.86
C ALA A 7 -5.87 -13.59 -10.70
N SER A 8 -7.18 -13.86 -10.73
CA SER A 8 -7.75 -15.21 -10.80
C SER A 8 -8.83 -15.22 -11.88
N ASP A 9 -8.94 -16.31 -12.66
CA ASP A 9 -9.91 -16.45 -13.76
C ASP A 9 -9.93 -15.26 -14.76
N ASN A 10 -8.75 -14.70 -15.05
CA ASN A 10 -8.57 -13.47 -15.86
C ASN A 10 -9.26 -12.21 -15.29
N VAL A 11 -9.66 -12.22 -14.02
CA VAL A 11 -10.21 -11.08 -13.30
C VAL A 11 -9.10 -10.44 -12.45
N PRO A 12 -8.68 -9.20 -12.76
CA PRO A 12 -7.66 -8.50 -11.99
C PRO A 12 -8.20 -8.00 -10.66
N HIS A 13 -7.33 -7.97 -9.66
CA HIS A 13 -7.64 -7.47 -8.32
C HIS A 13 -6.45 -6.69 -7.75
N ILE A 14 -6.72 -5.52 -7.17
CA ILE A 14 -5.70 -4.63 -6.60
C ILE A 14 -5.94 -4.45 -5.11
N SER A 15 -4.89 -4.54 -4.29
CA SER A 15 -4.94 -4.31 -2.85
C SER A 15 -3.80 -3.40 -2.40
N LEU A 16 -4.06 -2.56 -1.40
CA LEU A 16 -3.06 -1.70 -0.78
C LEU A 16 -2.38 -2.45 0.37
N MET A 17 -1.07 -2.62 0.30
CA MET A 17 -0.29 -3.46 1.21
C MET A 17 0.79 -2.66 1.94
N ASN A 18 0.96 -2.95 3.23
CA ASN A 18 2.22 -2.70 3.90
C ASN A 18 3.24 -3.70 3.38
N TYR A 19 4.48 -3.26 3.21
CA TYR A 19 5.54 -4.08 2.65
C TYR A 19 6.85 -3.84 3.38
N THR A 20 7.73 -4.83 3.33
CA THR A 20 9.12 -4.68 3.75
C THR A 20 9.99 -5.16 2.59
N TYR A 21 10.92 -4.31 2.15
CA TYR A 21 11.94 -4.70 1.19
C TYR A 21 13.15 -5.28 1.93
N LEU A 22 13.58 -6.47 1.52
CA LEU A 22 14.74 -7.16 2.05
C LEU A 22 15.72 -7.41 0.90
N PRO A 23 16.93 -6.82 0.93
CA PRO A 23 17.90 -6.98 -0.17
C PRO A 23 18.44 -8.41 -0.27
N ALA A 24 18.50 -9.12 0.86
CA ALA A 24 18.82 -10.53 0.97
C ALA A 24 18.19 -11.09 2.25
N THR A 25 18.01 -12.41 2.31
CA THR A 25 17.39 -13.11 3.44
C THR A 25 18.15 -14.42 3.69
N PRO A 26 18.02 -15.05 4.88
CA PRO A 26 18.58 -16.37 5.13
C PRO A 26 18.07 -17.46 4.17
N TYR A 27 16.90 -17.24 3.55
CA TYR A 27 16.21 -18.19 2.66
C TYR A 27 16.44 -17.91 1.17
N SER A 28 16.89 -16.71 0.82
CA SER A 28 17.15 -16.29 -0.56
C SER A 28 18.17 -15.15 -0.61
N PRO A 29 19.21 -15.25 -1.46
CA PRO A 29 20.18 -14.17 -1.66
C PRO A 29 19.64 -13.03 -2.55
N HIS A 30 18.44 -13.18 -3.12
CA HIS A 30 17.87 -12.22 -4.06
C HIS A 30 17.00 -11.16 -3.38
N PRO A 31 16.92 -9.93 -3.95
CA PRO A 31 16.01 -8.90 -3.49
C PRO A 31 14.56 -9.38 -3.44
N THR A 32 13.95 -9.17 -2.28
CA THR A 32 12.65 -9.76 -1.94
C THR A 32 11.76 -8.71 -1.28
N ILE A 33 10.47 -8.73 -1.61
CA ILE A 33 9.45 -7.91 -0.95
C ILE A 33 8.54 -8.84 -0.16
N ILE A 34 8.39 -8.57 1.14
CA ILE A 34 7.47 -9.32 1.99
C ILE A 34 6.25 -8.49 2.38
N MET A 35 5.11 -9.14 2.47
CA MET A 35 3.82 -8.59 2.88
C MET A 35 3.09 -9.61 3.76
N THR A 36 2.03 -9.17 4.43
CA THR A 36 1.18 -10.05 5.24
C THR A 36 -0.27 -9.95 4.80
N THR A 37 -0.98 -11.08 4.86
CA THR A 37 -2.37 -11.18 4.41
C THR A 37 -3.18 -12.16 5.26
N PRO A 38 -4.45 -11.86 5.57
CA PRO A 38 -5.35 -12.84 6.16
C PRO A 38 -5.62 -14.02 5.20
N PRO A 39 -5.67 -15.28 5.69
CA PRO A 39 -5.82 -16.48 4.87
C PRO A 39 -7.13 -16.50 4.09
N ALA A 40 -8.22 -15.97 4.66
CA ALA A 40 -9.53 -15.96 4.02
C ALA A 40 -9.72 -14.85 2.96
N SER A 41 -8.71 -14.01 2.72
CA SER A 41 -8.87 -12.87 1.81
C SER A 41 -8.76 -13.25 0.34
N ARG A 42 -9.42 -12.48 -0.54
CA ARG A 42 -9.38 -12.72 -2.00
C ARG A 42 -7.96 -12.72 -2.56
N LYS A 43 -7.08 -11.85 -2.04
CA LYS A 43 -5.66 -11.83 -2.43
C LYS A 43 -4.95 -13.14 -2.11
N THR A 44 -5.21 -13.77 -0.96
CA THR A 44 -4.62 -15.08 -0.62
C THR A 44 -5.05 -16.14 -1.63
N HIS A 45 -6.34 -16.24 -1.92
CA HIS A 45 -6.85 -17.19 -2.91
C HIS A 45 -6.28 -16.95 -4.32
N ASN A 46 -6.19 -15.69 -4.75
CA ASN A 46 -5.58 -15.35 -6.04
C ASN A 46 -4.09 -15.74 -6.10
N LEU A 47 -3.35 -15.55 -5.01
CA LEU A 47 -1.93 -15.89 -4.93
C LEU A 47 -1.69 -17.41 -4.94
N GLU A 48 -2.59 -18.20 -4.34
CA GLU A 48 -2.53 -19.66 -4.36
C GLU A 48 -2.77 -20.23 -5.77
N SER A 49 -3.67 -19.60 -6.54
CA SER A 49 -4.00 -20.02 -7.91
C SER A 49 -3.02 -19.48 -8.97
N ASN A 50 -2.49 -18.27 -8.75
CA ASN A 50 -1.62 -17.59 -9.69
C ASN A 50 -0.51 -16.80 -8.96
N PRO A 51 0.74 -17.26 -9.00
CA PRO A 51 1.84 -16.59 -8.33
C PRO A 51 2.33 -15.33 -9.07
N LEU A 52 1.84 -15.05 -10.28
CA LEU A 52 2.28 -13.88 -11.06
C LEU A 52 1.62 -12.62 -10.50
N VAL A 53 2.45 -11.70 -10.04
CA VAL A 53 2.00 -10.43 -9.44
C VAL A 53 2.69 -9.24 -10.08
N SER A 54 2.00 -8.09 -10.01
CA SER A 54 2.58 -6.79 -10.33
C SER A 54 2.43 -5.87 -9.13
N LEU A 55 3.51 -5.22 -8.73
CA LEU A 55 3.54 -4.27 -7.62
C LEU A 55 3.72 -2.86 -8.17
N LEU A 56 2.90 -1.92 -7.75
CA LEU A 56 3.07 -0.50 -8.07
C LEU A 56 3.48 0.27 -6.81
N VAL A 57 4.65 0.88 -6.89
CA VAL A 57 5.18 1.81 -5.88
C VAL A 57 5.25 3.20 -6.50
N HIS A 58 4.83 4.22 -5.77
CA HIS A 58 4.97 5.62 -6.18
C HIS A 58 5.31 6.51 -4.99
N ASP A 59 6.05 7.58 -5.23
CA ASP A 59 6.44 8.60 -4.26
C ASP A 59 5.28 9.58 -3.97
N TRP A 60 4.25 9.12 -3.25
CA TRP A 60 3.24 10.06 -2.74
C TRP A 60 3.90 11.02 -1.74
N VAL A 61 4.19 12.24 -2.21
CA VAL A 61 4.53 13.32 -1.31
C VAL A 61 3.23 13.84 -0.69
N SER A 62 3.11 13.74 0.63
CA SER A 62 2.04 14.33 1.44
C SER A 62 2.07 15.86 1.46
N HIS A 63 2.34 16.53 0.34
CA HIS A 63 2.08 17.96 0.24
C HIS A 63 0.57 18.13 0.22
N ARG A 64 -0.01 18.39 1.40
CA ARG A 64 -1.16 19.28 1.46
C ARG A 64 -0.87 20.44 0.51
N PRO A 65 -1.79 20.79 -0.41
CA PRO A 65 -1.63 21.98 -1.22
C PRO A 65 -1.23 23.14 -0.30
N PRO A 66 -0.14 23.88 -0.57
CA PRO A 66 0.28 25.02 0.24
C PRO A 66 -0.78 26.16 0.26
N THR A 67 -1.92 25.98 -0.41
CA THR A 67 -3.08 26.85 -0.38
C THR A 67 -3.97 26.68 0.86
N LEU A 68 -3.83 25.58 1.63
CA LEU A 68 -4.64 25.30 2.82
C LEU A 68 -3.91 25.54 4.15
N SER A 69 -2.62 25.84 4.10
CA SER A 69 -1.77 26.10 5.27
C SER A 69 -1.11 27.48 5.20
N GLN A 70 -1.90 28.54 4.98
CA GLN A 70 -1.45 29.90 5.28
C GLN A 70 -2.08 30.40 6.58
N PRO A 71 -1.37 30.38 7.72
CA PRO A 71 -1.71 31.24 8.84
C PRO A 71 -1.25 32.66 8.48
N GLY A 72 -2.19 33.58 8.22
CA GLY A 72 -1.85 35.00 8.09
C GLY A 72 -2.53 35.82 6.97
N ARG A 73 -3.81 35.59 6.63
CA ARG A 73 -4.53 36.54 5.78
C ARG A 73 -5.21 37.62 6.63
N SER A 74 -4.61 38.82 6.60
CA SER A 74 -5.11 40.09 7.16
C SER A 74 -6.52 40.47 6.65
N PRO A 75 -7.24 41.37 7.35
CA PRO A 75 -8.66 41.62 7.11
C PRO A 75 -8.94 42.52 5.88
N SER A 76 -9.93 42.09 5.07
CA SER A 76 -10.77 42.88 4.14
C SER A 76 -10.18 43.36 2.79
N PRO A 77 -11.01 43.66 1.73
CA PRO A 77 -12.47 43.71 1.66
C PRO A 77 -13.12 42.80 0.58
N SER A 78 -14.45 42.75 0.64
CA SER A 78 -15.43 41.99 -0.14
C SER A 78 -15.27 42.11 -1.68
N ARG A 79 -14.81 41.03 -2.32
CA ARG A 79 -15.16 40.71 -3.71
C ARG A 79 -15.98 39.42 -3.74
N PRO A 80 -16.98 39.28 -4.61
CA PRO A 80 -17.76 38.06 -4.72
C PRO A 80 -16.89 37.01 -5.42
N ASN A 81 -16.02 36.35 -4.65
CA ASN A 81 -15.24 35.23 -5.15
C ASN A 81 -16.22 34.05 -5.34
N PRO A 82 -16.22 33.37 -6.49
CA PRO A 82 -17.05 32.19 -6.67
C PRO A 82 -16.62 31.16 -5.63
N ARG A 83 -17.61 30.50 -5.02
CA ARG A 83 -17.41 29.45 -4.02
C ARG A 83 -16.64 28.29 -4.66
N SER A 84 -15.31 28.34 -4.66
CA SER A 84 -14.45 27.19 -4.91
C SER A 84 -14.53 26.31 -3.67
N GLY A 85 -15.54 25.45 -3.68
CA GLY A 85 -15.71 24.27 -2.83
C GLY A 85 -16.25 23.12 -3.68
N SER A 86 -15.95 23.17 -4.98
CA SER A 86 -16.51 22.32 -6.02
C SER A 86 -15.35 21.61 -6.69
N LEU A 87 -15.52 20.32 -6.93
CA LEU A 87 -14.77 19.42 -7.81
C LEU A 87 -13.57 20.01 -8.58
N ALA A 88 -13.70 21.17 -9.23
CA ALA A 88 -12.58 21.92 -9.81
C ALA A 88 -11.36 22.10 -8.87
N GLU A 89 -11.52 22.36 -7.58
CA GLU A 89 -10.40 22.50 -6.64
C GLU A 89 -9.79 21.14 -6.26
N LEU A 90 -10.62 20.09 -6.20
CA LEU A 90 -10.17 18.70 -6.07
C LEU A 90 -9.42 18.24 -7.33
N LEU A 91 -9.98 18.47 -8.52
CA LEU A 91 -9.38 18.16 -9.82
C LEU A 91 -8.08 18.95 -10.02
N LEU A 92 -8.05 20.23 -9.63
CA LEU A 92 -6.84 21.05 -9.66
C LEU A 92 -5.80 20.54 -8.65
N GLY A 93 -6.24 20.14 -7.45
CA GLY A 93 -5.40 19.48 -6.45
C GLY A 93 -4.82 18.15 -6.96
N MET A 94 -5.63 17.34 -7.66
CA MET A 94 -5.20 16.10 -8.32
C MET A 94 -4.19 16.37 -9.45
N ASN A 95 -4.45 17.37 -10.29
CA ASN A 95 -3.54 17.78 -11.37
C ASN A 95 -2.21 18.29 -10.80
N THR A 96 -2.24 19.07 -9.71
CA THR A 96 -1.02 19.66 -9.12
C THR A 96 -0.20 18.61 -8.36
N ALA A 97 -0.85 17.66 -7.68
CA ALA A 97 -0.17 16.52 -7.06
C ALA A 97 0.46 15.56 -8.10
N SER A 98 0.18 15.73 -9.40
CA SER A 98 0.69 14.90 -10.50
C SER A 98 2.09 15.26 -10.99
N LEU A 99 2.66 16.37 -10.50
CA LEU A 99 3.88 16.96 -11.06
C LEU A 99 5.21 16.46 -10.44
N SER A 100 5.17 15.61 -9.41
CA SER A 100 6.38 15.03 -8.79
C SER A 100 6.18 13.53 -8.57
N ARG A 101 6.07 12.76 -9.64
CA ARG A 101 5.75 11.34 -9.54
C ARG A 101 6.78 10.46 -10.25
N ILE A 102 7.63 9.81 -9.48
CA ILE A 102 8.33 8.61 -9.94
C ILE A 102 7.46 7.43 -9.53
N SER A 103 7.09 6.60 -10.50
CA SER A 103 6.40 5.35 -10.24
C SER A 103 7.20 4.18 -10.76
N THR A 104 7.19 3.09 -10.02
CA THR A 104 7.84 1.84 -10.40
C THR A 104 6.81 0.74 -10.39
N THR A 105 6.62 0.10 -11.55
CA THR A 105 5.90 -1.17 -11.66
C THR A 105 6.92 -2.29 -11.59
N ILE A 106 6.72 -3.25 -10.69
CA ILE A 106 7.61 -4.37 -10.43
C ILE A 106 6.85 -5.65 -10.74
N ASN A 107 7.37 -6.48 -11.63
CA ASN A 107 6.83 -7.80 -11.90
C ASN A 107 7.56 -8.83 -11.04
N GLY A 108 6.80 -9.72 -10.41
CA GLY A 108 7.36 -10.70 -9.48
C GLY A 108 6.61 -12.01 -9.45
N LEU A 109 7.20 -12.97 -8.75
CA LEU A 109 6.58 -14.22 -8.38
C LEU A 109 6.33 -14.20 -6.88
N ALA A 110 5.06 -14.33 -6.50
CA ALA A 110 4.62 -14.38 -5.14
C ALA A 110 4.48 -15.83 -4.67
N GLN A 111 4.90 -16.08 -3.44
CA GLN A 111 4.72 -17.35 -2.75
C GLN A 111 4.22 -17.10 -1.34
N ILE A 112 3.25 -17.89 -0.91
CA ILE A 112 2.79 -17.89 0.48
C ILE A 112 3.67 -18.85 1.26
N VAL A 113 4.32 -18.35 2.30
CA VAL A 113 5.18 -19.17 3.16
C VAL A 113 4.32 -20.19 3.90
N PRO A 114 4.77 -21.46 4.01
CA PRO A 114 4.08 -22.47 4.81
C PRO A 114 3.86 -22.00 6.24
N GLY A 115 2.61 -22.13 6.71
CA GLY A 115 2.22 -21.74 8.06
C GLY A 115 2.97 -22.53 9.12
N GLY A 116 3.40 -21.86 10.19
CA GLY A 116 4.10 -22.49 11.31
C GLY A 116 5.57 -22.84 11.05
N SER A 117 6.13 -22.43 9.91
CA SER A 117 7.56 -22.58 9.61
C SER A 117 8.41 -21.52 10.33
N GLU A 118 9.69 -21.83 10.57
CA GLU A 118 10.65 -20.85 11.09
C GLU A 118 10.82 -19.65 10.14
N GLU A 119 10.73 -19.92 8.83
CA GLU A 119 10.75 -18.91 7.78
C GLU A 119 9.59 -17.92 7.93
N GLU A 120 8.38 -18.42 8.17
CA GLU A 120 7.21 -17.58 8.38
C GLU A 120 7.39 -16.70 9.64
N ALA A 121 7.87 -17.28 10.73
CA ALA A 121 8.12 -16.55 11.97
C ALA A 121 9.18 -15.45 11.78
N TRP A 122 10.27 -15.76 11.08
CA TRP A 122 11.33 -14.79 10.80
C TRP A 122 10.82 -13.62 9.95
N TYR A 123 10.09 -13.90 8.87
CA TYR A 123 9.52 -12.85 8.03
C TYR A 123 8.46 -12.03 8.76
N LYS A 124 7.62 -12.64 9.60
CA LYS A 124 6.67 -11.89 10.46
C LYS A 124 7.41 -10.92 11.37
N ALA A 125 8.50 -11.36 12.01
CA ALA A 125 9.31 -10.51 12.89
C ALA A 125 9.96 -9.35 12.12
N GLN A 126 10.55 -9.61 10.94
CA GLN A 126 11.12 -8.56 10.09
C GLN A 126 10.05 -7.57 9.61
N HIS A 127 8.88 -8.08 9.22
CA HIS A 127 7.80 -7.23 8.73
C HIS A 127 7.25 -6.33 9.85
N LEU A 128 7.04 -6.88 11.05
CA LEU A 128 6.61 -6.13 12.23
C LEU A 128 7.63 -5.08 12.66
N ALA A 129 8.92 -5.42 12.70
CA ALA A 129 9.98 -4.49 13.10
C ALA A 129 10.09 -3.28 12.16
N ASN A 130 9.77 -3.45 10.87
CA ASN A 130 9.82 -2.39 9.86
C ASN A 130 8.49 -1.66 9.65
N ASN A 131 7.39 -2.17 10.22
CA ASN A 131 6.08 -1.56 10.14
C ASN A 131 5.56 -1.42 11.57
N THR A 132 5.95 -0.34 12.26
CA THR A 132 5.38 0.00 13.56
C THR A 132 3.91 0.35 13.36
N PHE A 133 3.03 -0.62 13.63
CA PHE A 133 1.61 -0.38 13.75
C PHE A 133 1.43 0.41 15.06
N GLU A 134 1.02 1.68 14.99
CA GLU A 134 0.53 2.34 16.19
C GLU A 134 -0.71 1.55 16.65
N SER A 135 -0.55 0.74 17.68
CA SER A 135 -1.68 0.15 18.40
C SER A 135 -2.61 1.30 18.77
N GLY A 136 -3.88 1.20 18.41
CA GLY A 136 -4.89 2.26 18.52
C GLY A 136 -5.26 2.69 19.95
N ASP A 137 -4.32 2.64 20.91
CA ASP A 137 -4.45 3.13 22.27
C ASP A 137 -3.71 4.47 22.48
N ALA A 138 -3.37 5.18 21.41
CA ALA A 138 -3.02 6.60 21.47
C ALA A 138 -4.28 7.47 21.36
N LEU A 139 -4.99 7.54 22.48
CA LEU A 139 -5.54 8.80 23.00
C LEU A 139 -6.52 9.56 22.07
N TYR A 140 -7.78 9.21 22.23
CA TYR A 140 -8.95 10.12 22.15
C TYR A 140 -8.80 11.33 23.10
N SER A 141 -7.75 12.13 22.99
CA SER A 141 -7.62 13.39 23.72
C SER A 141 -6.45 14.17 23.11
N SER A 142 -6.69 14.96 22.08
CA SER A 142 -6.96 16.37 22.35
C SER A 142 -7.47 17.06 21.08
N SER A 143 -8.76 17.38 21.08
CA SER A 143 -9.24 18.59 20.41
C SER A 143 -10.14 19.31 21.41
N PRO A 144 -9.88 20.59 21.70
CA PRO A 144 -10.64 21.35 22.68
C PRO A 144 -12.09 21.45 22.21
N VAL A 145 -13.00 21.26 23.17
CA VAL A 145 -14.44 21.51 23.05
C VAL A 145 -14.68 22.84 22.33
N GLY A 146 -15.31 22.76 21.14
CA GLY A 146 -15.61 23.92 20.32
C GLY A 146 -16.43 23.55 19.09
N GLY A 147 -17.72 23.24 19.32
CA GLY A 147 -18.86 23.14 18.40
C GLY A 147 -18.64 23.02 16.89
N GLY A 148 -19.13 21.93 16.29
CA GLY A 148 -19.19 21.79 14.83
C GLY A 148 -19.96 20.58 14.29
N LEU A 149 -21.29 20.64 14.35
CA LEU A 149 -22.23 20.32 13.25
C LEU A 149 -22.22 18.94 12.53
N TRP A 150 -22.03 17.81 13.20
CA TRP A 150 -22.48 16.48 12.69
C TRP A 150 -23.07 15.60 13.80
N GLY A 151 -23.80 16.22 14.74
CA GLY A 151 -24.65 15.52 15.69
C GLY A 151 -26.05 15.32 15.10
N GLY A 152 -26.43 14.07 14.83
CA GLY A 152 -27.83 13.72 14.60
C GLY A 152 -28.03 12.53 13.68
N GLY A 153 -28.40 11.38 14.24
CA GLY A 153 -28.96 10.28 13.45
C GLY A 153 -28.80 8.90 14.07
N GLY A 154 -29.28 8.69 15.30
CA GLY A 154 -29.55 7.34 15.77
C GLY A 154 -30.83 6.82 15.11
N LEU A 155 -30.76 5.68 14.41
CA LEU A 155 -31.89 4.79 14.16
C LEU A 155 -31.40 3.34 14.18
N GLU A 156 -32.17 2.51 14.86
CA GLU A 156 -31.95 1.12 15.22
C GLU A 156 -31.95 0.16 14.02
N GLY A 157 -31.20 -0.94 14.18
CA GLY A 157 -31.62 -2.28 13.74
C GLY A 157 -31.71 -2.58 12.24
N ARG A 158 -30.59 -3.03 11.65
CA ARG A 158 -30.64 -4.14 10.67
C ARG A 158 -29.29 -4.88 10.61
N ARG A 159 -29.31 -6.17 10.97
CA ARG A 159 -28.24 -7.13 10.65
C ARG A 159 -28.18 -7.26 9.14
N GLN A 160 -27.09 -6.81 8.54
CA GLN A 160 -26.73 -7.13 7.17
C GLN A 160 -25.23 -7.43 7.15
N GLU A 161 -24.90 -8.67 6.83
CA GLU A 161 -23.55 -9.11 6.49
C GLU A 161 -23.11 -8.37 5.23
N ASP A 162 -22.48 -7.22 5.41
CA ASP A 162 -21.63 -6.64 4.38
C ASP A 162 -20.21 -7.12 4.62
N THR A 163 -19.71 -7.88 3.65
CA THR A 163 -18.30 -8.23 3.46
C THR A 163 -17.49 -6.93 3.42
N ARG A 164 -16.91 -6.55 4.56
CA ARG A 164 -16.06 -5.35 4.71
C ARG A 164 -14.70 -5.58 4.04
N GLU A 165 -14.70 -5.70 2.71
CA GLU A 165 -13.47 -5.74 1.92
C GLU A 165 -13.16 -4.31 1.44
N GLY A 166 -12.64 -3.53 2.38
CA GLY A 166 -12.34 -2.11 2.21
C GLY A 166 -11.66 -1.56 3.45
N ASP A 167 -10.62 -2.23 3.93
CA ASP A 167 -9.75 -1.69 4.97
C ASP A 167 -8.33 -1.71 4.40
N GLY A 168 -7.76 -0.53 4.17
CA GLY A 168 -6.34 -0.41 3.87
C GLY A 168 -5.56 -1.20 4.91
N GLY A 169 -4.46 -1.85 4.49
CA GLY A 169 -3.66 -2.81 5.28
C GLY A 169 -3.06 -2.30 6.61
N THR A 170 -3.62 -1.24 7.17
CA THR A 170 -3.34 -0.61 8.46
C THR A 170 -3.88 -1.41 9.66
N LYS A 171 -4.92 -2.26 9.52
CA LYS A 171 -5.59 -2.88 10.69
C LYS A 171 -5.39 -4.39 10.89
N CYS A 172 -4.61 -5.07 10.05
CA CYS A 172 -4.62 -6.54 10.01
C CYS A 172 -3.67 -7.26 10.99
N TYR A 173 -3.10 -6.57 11.98
CA TYR A 173 -2.50 -7.23 13.15
C TYR A 173 -3.41 -7.02 14.36
N VAL A 174 -4.52 -7.77 14.41
CA VAL A 174 -5.23 -8.00 15.67
C VAL A 174 -4.57 -9.24 16.28
N GLU A 175 -4.06 -9.10 17.49
CA GLU A 175 -3.46 -10.18 18.28
C GLU A 175 -4.47 -11.35 18.37
N GLY A 176 -4.25 -12.40 17.55
CA GLY A 176 -5.15 -13.56 17.46
C GLY A 176 -5.62 -13.92 16.04
N GLU A 177 -5.47 -13.07 15.02
CA GLU A 177 -5.71 -13.49 13.63
C GLU A 177 -4.46 -14.16 13.03
N GLU A 178 -4.65 -15.36 12.48
CA GLU A 178 -3.60 -16.10 11.79
C GLU A 178 -3.28 -15.41 10.46
N VAL A 179 -2.32 -14.49 10.42
CA VAL A 179 -1.86 -13.87 9.17
C VAL A 179 -0.83 -14.76 8.46
N ARG A 180 -0.89 -14.80 7.13
CA ARG A 180 0.07 -15.50 6.26
C ARG A 180 1.10 -14.52 5.71
N VAL A 181 2.33 -14.99 5.56
CA VAL A 181 3.41 -14.23 4.91
C VAL A 181 3.39 -14.49 3.41
N VAL A 182 3.42 -13.40 2.64
CA VAL A 182 3.63 -13.43 1.20
C VAL A 182 5.02 -12.91 0.90
N VAL A 183 5.80 -13.70 0.19
CA VAL A 183 7.15 -13.39 -0.28
C VAL A 183 7.09 -13.18 -1.78
N VAL A 184 7.58 -12.04 -2.27
CA VAL A 184 7.63 -11.72 -3.70
C VAL A 184 9.07 -11.62 -4.15
N SER A 185 9.48 -12.55 -5.01
CA SER A 185 10.75 -12.50 -5.71
C SER A 185 10.66 -11.54 -6.89
N ILE A 186 11.53 -10.54 -6.92
CA ILE A 186 11.57 -9.51 -7.97
C ILE A 186 12.21 -10.08 -9.24
N ARG A 187 11.58 -9.87 -10.40
CA ARG A 187 12.14 -10.32 -11.70
C ARG A 187 12.57 -9.15 -12.58
N ASP A 188 11.67 -8.22 -12.79
CA ASP A 188 11.84 -7.12 -13.73
C ASP A 188 10.88 -5.99 -13.36
N GLY A 189 11.01 -4.86 -14.04
CA GLY A 189 10.09 -3.77 -13.84
C GLY A 189 10.33 -2.59 -14.75
N ARG A 190 9.53 -1.56 -14.51
CA ARG A 190 9.48 -0.33 -15.28
C ARG A 190 9.42 0.85 -14.33
N ILE A 191 10.30 1.82 -14.55
CA ILE A 191 10.30 3.10 -13.85
C ILE A 191 9.79 4.16 -14.83
N ALA A 192 8.79 4.92 -14.41
CA ALA A 192 8.30 6.09 -15.13
C ALA A 192 8.57 7.34 -14.30
N ASP A 193 9.17 8.36 -14.91
CA ASP A 193 9.40 9.66 -14.29
C ASP A 193 8.31 10.68 -14.66
N TRP A 194 8.30 11.81 -13.94
CA TRP A 194 7.36 12.89 -14.15
C TRP A 194 7.55 13.65 -15.47
N LYS A 195 8.68 13.44 -16.16
CA LYS A 195 8.97 14.02 -17.50
C LYS A 195 8.50 13.09 -18.63
N GLY A 196 7.86 11.97 -18.31
CA GLY A 196 7.40 10.98 -19.27
C GLY A 196 8.48 10.04 -19.79
N GLN A 197 9.67 10.04 -19.19
CA GLN A 197 10.69 9.04 -19.51
C GLN A 197 10.34 7.72 -18.84
N VAL A 198 10.58 6.63 -19.57
CA VAL A 198 10.32 5.27 -19.12
C VAL A 198 11.60 4.46 -19.26
N ARG A 199 11.96 3.71 -18.21
CA ARG A 199 13.11 2.82 -18.20
C ARG A 199 12.68 1.45 -17.72
N ASP A 200 12.93 0.44 -18.54
CA ASP A 200 12.74 -0.96 -18.18
C ASP A 200 14.04 -1.52 -17.59
N TRP A 201 13.91 -2.45 -16.64
CA TRP A 201 15.02 -3.12 -15.98
C TRP A 201 14.68 -4.58 -15.68
N VAL A 202 15.71 -5.41 -15.57
CA VAL A 202 15.61 -6.84 -15.26
C VAL A 202 16.65 -7.16 -14.19
N VAL A 203 16.30 -8.01 -13.23
CA VAL A 203 17.26 -8.54 -12.25
C VAL A 203 18.13 -9.58 -12.97
N GLU A 204 19.45 -9.38 -12.97
CA GLU A 204 20.37 -10.37 -13.51
C GLU A 204 20.28 -11.66 -12.67
N ALA A 205 19.78 -12.74 -13.28
CA ALA A 205 19.93 -14.06 -12.69
C ALA A 205 21.39 -14.50 -12.81
N GLU A 206 22.00 -14.99 -11.73
CA GLU A 206 23.29 -15.68 -11.84
C GLU A 206 23.15 -16.81 -12.86
N ARG A 207 23.87 -16.72 -13.99
CA ARG A 207 24.04 -17.87 -14.88
C ARG A 207 24.65 -19.00 -14.04
N PRO A 208 24.11 -20.23 -14.08
CA PRO A 208 24.88 -21.36 -13.59
C PRO A 208 26.18 -21.37 -14.38
N ALA A 209 27.31 -21.27 -13.67
CA ALA A 209 28.63 -21.33 -14.26
C ALA A 209 28.66 -22.53 -15.22
N SER A 210 28.93 -22.27 -16.50
CA SER A 210 29.16 -23.32 -17.47
C SER A 210 30.25 -24.22 -16.90
N ILE A 211 29.86 -25.45 -16.54
CA ILE A 211 30.78 -26.52 -16.18
C ILE A 211 31.59 -26.76 -17.46
N ASN A 212 32.79 -26.17 -17.54
CA ASN A 212 33.73 -26.47 -18.60
C ASN A 212 34.20 -27.91 -18.38
N GLY A 213 33.48 -28.85 -19.01
CA GLY A 213 33.79 -30.26 -19.02
C GLY A 213 34.76 -30.58 -20.16
N VAL A 214 35.95 -31.04 -19.73
CA VAL A 214 36.98 -31.89 -20.38
C VAL A 214 37.83 -31.27 -21.49
#